data_AF-A0A851GR09-F1
#
_entry.id   AF-A0A851GR09-F1
#
_cell.length_a   1.000
_cell.length_b   1.000
_cell.length_c   1.000
_cell.angle_alpha   90.00
_cell.angle_beta   90.00
_cell.angle_gamma   90.00
#
_symmetry.space_group_name_H-M   'P 1'
#
loop_
_entity.id
_entity.type
_entity.pdbx_description
1 polymer ?
#
loop_
_entity_poly.entity_id
_entity_poly.type
_entity_poly.pdbx_seq_one_letter_code
_entity_poly.pdbx_strand_id
1 'polypeptide(L)' 'MSSSAIYRIAVRGQLDAGLARHFDGLNLSEEKQSDLPPISILVGRFVDQAALTGLLHSLYELHLPLVSVECVLVEPT' A
#
# COMPACT_ATOMS: atom_id res chain seq x y z
N MET A 1 -11.47 8.50 16.87
CA MET A 1 -12.32 7.63 16.04
C MET A 1 -11.39 6.75 15.22
N SER A 2 -11.32 5.47 15.54
CA SER A 2 -10.52 4.47 14.84
C SER A 2 -11.48 3.57 14.06
N SER A 3 -11.88 4.02 12.87
CA SER A 3 -12.64 3.18 11.94
C SER A 3 -11.66 2.41 11.07
N SER A 4 -11.83 1.09 11.01
CA SER A 4 -11.05 0.26 10.09
C SER A 4 -11.52 0.50 8.66
N ALA A 5 -10.60 0.43 7.70
CA ALA A 5 -10.91 0.58 6.29
C ALA A 5 -9.97 -0.23 5.41
N ILE A 6 -10.44 -0.60 4.24
CA ILE A 6 -9.64 -1.23 3.20
C ILE A 6 -9.11 -0.15 2.28
N TYR A 7 -7.79 -0.13 2.11
CA TYR A 7 -7.13 0.80 1.20
C TYR A 7 -6.47 0.07 0.04
N ARG A 8 -6.49 0.72 -1.12
CA ARG A 8 -5.70 0.39 -2.29
C ARG A 8 -4.63 1.47 -2.48
N ILE A 9 -3.37 1.07 -2.42
CA ILE A 9 -2.21 1.96 -2.45
C ILE A 9 -1.34 1.54 -3.62
N ALA A 10 -1.04 2.47 -4.52
CA ALA A 10 -0.17 2.24 -5.66
C ALA A 10 1.13 3.03 -5.49
N VAL A 11 2.27 2.40 -5.73
CA VAL A 11 3.59 3.01 -5.71
C VAL A 11 4.38 2.66 -6.95
N ARG A 12 5.26 3.55 -7.39
CA ARG A 12 6.15 3.31 -8.52
C ARG A 12 7.41 2.59 -8.03
N GLY A 13 7.75 1.48 -8.69
CA GLY A 13 8.84 0.58 -8.32
C GLY A 13 8.33 -0.80 -7.93
N GLN A 14 9.27 -1.71 -7.70
CA GLN A 14 8.99 -3.09 -7.31
C GLN A 14 9.20 -3.25 -5.80
N LEU A 15 8.23 -3.86 -5.12
CA LEU A 15 8.37 -4.30 -3.74
C LEU A 15 8.99 -5.69 -3.75
N ASP A 16 10.24 -5.84 -3.27
CA ASP A 16 10.88 -7.15 -3.22
C ASP A 16 10.17 -8.11 -2.25
N ALA A 17 10.40 -9.42 -2.40
CA ALA A 17 9.74 -10.45 -1.59
C ALA A 17 10.12 -10.43 -0.10
N GLY A 18 11.25 -9.83 0.27
CA GLY A 18 11.62 -9.59 1.67
C GLY A 18 10.82 -8.44 2.28
N LEU A 19 10.52 -7.44 1.46
CA LEU A 19 9.78 -6.26 1.80
C LEU A 19 8.27 -6.50 1.82
N ALA A 20 7.76 -7.34 0.92
CA ALA A 20 6.39 -7.85 0.93
C ALA A 20 6.02 -8.54 2.26
N ARG A 21 6.99 -9.19 2.92
CA ARG A 21 6.80 -9.79 4.26
C ARG A 21 6.60 -8.77 5.38
N HIS A 22 7.05 -7.52 5.18
CA HIS A 22 6.79 -6.43 6.14
C HIS A 22 5.34 -5.94 6.07
N PHE A 23 4.64 -6.24 4.99
CA PHE A 23 3.25 -5.84 4.73
C PHE A 23 2.27 -7.00 4.93
N ASP A 24 2.56 -7.84 5.93
CA ASP A 24 1.80 -9.04 6.21
C ASP A 24 0.30 -8.71 6.37
N GLY A 25 -0.56 -9.43 5.65
CA GLY A 25 -2.00 -9.14 5.57
C GLY A 25 -2.44 -8.18 4.45
N LEU A 26 -1.51 -7.64 3.64
CA LEU A 26 -1.83 -6.93 2.40
C LEU A 26 -1.63 -7.83 1.18
N ASN A 27 -2.57 -7.78 0.24
CA ASN A 27 -2.40 -8.38 -1.07
C ASN A 27 -1.50 -7.47 -1.91
N LEU A 28 -0.35 -7.99 -2.32
CA LEU A 28 0.59 -7.34 -3.23
C LEU A 28 0.37 -7.84 -4.66
N SER A 29 0.21 -6.92 -5.60
CA SER A 29 0.21 -7.20 -7.04
C SER A 29 1.11 -6.21 -7.76
N GLU A 30 1.66 -6.62 -8.91
CA GLU A 30 2.53 -5.78 -9.72
C GLU A 30 1.92 -5.58 -11.10
N GLU A 31 1.88 -4.33 -11.55
CA GLU A 31 1.50 -3.95 -12.90
C GLU A 31 2.77 -3.57 -13.68
N LYS A 32 3.13 -4.39 -14.67
CA LYS A 32 4.26 -4.12 -15.55
C LYS A 32 3.82 -3.17 -16.67
N GLN A 33 4.61 -2.12 -16.88
CA GLN A 33 4.43 -1.20 -18.00
C GLN A 33 5.63 -1.33 -18.93
N SER A 34 5.38 -1.34 -20.24
CA SER A 34 6.39 -1.64 -21.26
C SER A 34 7.56 -0.64 -21.27
N ASP A 35 7.28 0.63 -20.95
CA ASP A 35 8.22 1.75 -21.06
C ASP A 35 8.38 2.56 -19.76
N LEU A 36 7.77 2.10 -18.66
CA LEU A 36 7.77 2.79 -17.38
C LEU A 36 8.17 1.84 -16.25
N PRO A 37 8.71 2.36 -15.13
CA PRO A 37 8.96 1.55 -13.95
C PRO A 37 7.66 0.85 -13.52
N PRO A 38 7.73 -0.42 -13.05
CA PRO A 38 6.55 -1.16 -12.66
C PRO A 38 5.79 -0.42 -11.55
N ILE A 39 4.48 -0.65 -11.45
CA ILE A 39 3.67 -0.16 -10.34
C ILE A 39 3.37 -1.32 -9.41
N SER A 40 3.71 -1.17 -8.14
CA SER A 40 3.28 -2.11 -7.10
C SER A 40 2.00 -1.61 -6.46
N ILE A 41 1.04 -2.51 -6.30
CA ILE A 41 -0.29 -2.24 -5.76
C ILE A 41 -0.47 -3.08 -4.49
N LEU A 42 -0.66 -2.39 -3.36
CA LEU A 42 -0.96 -2.95 -2.05
C LEU A 42 -2.45 -2.78 -1.75
N VAL A 43 -3.14 -3.86 -1.42
CA VAL A 43 -4.55 -3.83 -1.02
C VAL A 43 -4.75 -4.59 0.28
N GLY A 44 -5.29 -3.93 1.29
CA GLY A 44 -5.70 -4.63 2.50
C GLY A 44 -6.32 -3.75 3.56
N ARG A 45 -6.63 -4.38 4.69
CA ARG A 45 -7.35 -3.76 5.79
C ARG A 45 -6.40 -3.08 6.75
N PHE A 46 -6.72 -1.84 7.11
CA PHE A 46 -6.01 -1.06 8.11
C PHE A 46 -6.95 -0.85 9.30
N VAL A 47 -6.44 -1.12 10.50
CA VAL A 47 -7.22 -1.04 11.74
C VAL A 47 -7.55 0.40 12.14
N ASP A 48 -6.70 1.35 11.74
CA ASP A 48 -6.87 2.78 11.94
C ASP A 48 -5.99 3.60 10.98
N GLN A 49 -6.03 4.92 11.13
CA GLN A 49 -5.22 5.87 10.37
C GLN A 49 -3.71 5.81 10.72
N ALA A 50 -3.35 5.36 11.92
CA ALA A 50 -1.95 5.26 12.32
C ALA A 50 -1.25 4.12 11.58
N ALA A 51 -1.92 2.97 11.43
CA ALA A 51 -1.45 1.85 10.63
C ALA A 51 -1.24 2.24 9.15
N LEU A 52 -2.20 2.97 8.56
CA LEU A 52 -2.07 3.50 7.20
C LEU A 52 -0.87 4.45 7.08
N THR A 53 -0.74 5.39 8.03
CA THR A 53 0.35 6.38 8.02
C THR A 53 1.71 5.71 8.15
N GLY A 54 1.83 4.70 9.03
CA GLY A 54 3.05 3.92 9.19
C GLY A 54 3.48 3.25 7.88
N LEU A 55 2.52 2.63 7.16
CA LEU A 55 2.79 2.06 5.84
C LEU A 55 3.29 3.10 4.83
N LEU A 56 2.60 4.25 4.73
CA LEU A 56 2.98 5.32 3.80
C LEU A 56 4.37 5.87 4.12
N HIS A 57 4.72 5.96 5.40
CA HIS A 57 6.06 6.35 5.83
C HIS A 57 7.12 5.32 5.41
N SER A 58 6.87 4.03 5.61
CA SER A 58 7.79 2.98 5.17
C SER A 58 8.02 3.00 3.66
N LEU A 59 6.96 3.21 2.86
CA LEU A 59 7.08 3.35 1.41
C LEU A 59 7.92 4.58 1.01
N TYR A 60 7.78 5.68 1.76
CA TYR A 60 8.60 6.88 1.58
C TYR A 60 10.08 6.65 1.91
N GLU A 61 10.39 5.98 3.02
CA GLU A 61 11.77 5.63 3.41
C GLU A 61 12.46 4.75 2.37
N LEU A 62 11.68 3.95 1.64
CA LEU A 62 12.14 3.11 0.54
C LEU A 62 12.28 3.85 -0.78
N HIS A 63 12.02 5.16 -0.79
CA HIS A 63 12.07 6.01 -1.97
C HIS A 63 11.15 5.51 -3.10
N LEU A 64 10.04 4.85 -2.74
CA LEU A 64 9.03 4.39 -3.69
C LEU A 64 7.96 5.50 -3.84
N PRO A 65 7.93 6.23 -4.97
CA PRO A 65 7.00 7.33 -5.14
C PRO A 65 5.56 6.85 -5.09
N LEU A 66 4.76 7.49 -4.23
CA LEU A 66 3.33 7.24 -4.13
C LEU A 66 2.62 7.69 -5.41
N VAL A 67 1.85 6.78 -6.01
CA VAL A 67 1.04 7.03 -7.21
C VAL A 67 -0.40 7.37 -6.80
N SER A 68 -1.00 6.58 -5.91
CA SER A 68 -2.36 6.83 -5.42
C SER A 68 -2.63 6.16 -4.08
N VAL A 69 -3.54 6.75 -3.30
CA VAL A 69 -4.15 6.14 -2.11
C VAL A 69 -5.66 6.25 -2.27
N GLU A 70 -6.34 5.12 -2.22
CA GLU A 70 -7.78 5.02 -2.39
C GLU A 70 -8.39 4.27 -1.21
N CYS A 71 -9.40 4.87 -0.58
CA CYS A 71 -10.22 4.18 0.41
C CYS A 71 -11.31 3.39 -0.33
N VAL A 72 -11.19 2.07 -0.34
CA VAL A 72 -12.09 1.18 -1.10
C VAL A 72 -13.35 0.87 -0.28
N LEU A 73 -13.20 0.71 1.02
CA LEU A 73 -14.31 0.41 1.94
C LEU A 73 -14.00 0.95 3.33
N VAL A 74 -14.95 1.67 3.92
CA VAL A 74 -14.89 2.04 5.35
C VAL A 74 -15.77 1.06 6.11
N GLU A 75 -15.19 0.35 7.09
CA GLU A 75 -15.98 -0.51 7.97
C GLU A 75 -16.77 0.37 8.95
N PRO A 76 -18.09 0.14 9.10
CA PRO A 76 -18.88 0.88 10.07
C PRO A 76 -18.34 0.61 11.48
N THR A 77 -18.18 1.70 12.24
CA THR A 77 -17.62 1.72 13.61
C THR A 77 -18.62 1.21 14.63
#